data_AF-A0AAJ5RJV4-F1
#
_entry.id   AF-A0AAJ5RJV4-F1
#
_cell.length_a   1.000
_cell.length_b   1.000
_cell.length_c   1.000
_cell.angle_alpha   90.00
_cell.angle_beta   90.00
_cell.angle_gamma   90.00
#
_symmetry.space_group_name_H-M   'P 1'
#
loop_
_entity.id
_entity.type
_entity.pdbx_description
1 polymer ?
#
loop_
_entity_poly.entity_id
_entity_poly.type
_entity_poly.pdbx_seq_one_letter_code
_entity_poly.pdbx_strand_id
1 'polypeptide(L)'
;MTEMKKLSIHRALTELKMLNIRIEAATNEVSSVLANRKSNSKINGIEIGEYEKQMQASYDKVIGLIHYRNKIKALVVQSNAQTKVKVGKEEMTVAEAIERKQSIQFEKNLLEVMQHQYRSAIHTVAKENDALPAKLETYLINILGNKDKQSPEEVKLHTETFMKRNEYELIDPLNVKKQIETLSNRIEEFESEVDAVLSESNATTFIEVQA
;
A
#
# COMPACT_ATOMS: atom_id res chain seq x y z
N MET A 1 43.29 11.69 -0.84
CA MET A 1 42.26 10.84 -1.47
C MET A 1 41.14 10.69 -0.46
N THR A 2 39.93 11.14 -0.78
CA THR A 2 38.74 10.94 0.08
C THR A 2 38.43 9.44 0.15
N GLU A 3 38.40 8.90 1.37
CA GLU A 3 38.14 7.48 1.62
C GLU A 3 36.67 7.16 1.28
N MET A 4 36.44 6.12 0.50
CA MET A 4 35.10 5.66 0.09
C MET A 4 34.71 4.45 0.93
N LYS A 5 33.62 4.55 1.67
CA LYS A 5 33.06 3.47 2.48
C LYS A 5 32.00 2.73 1.68
N LYS A 6 32.22 1.44 1.44
CA LYS A 6 31.23 0.55 0.80
C LYS A 6 30.27 -0.01 1.86
N LEU A 7 28.97 0.18 1.66
CA LEU A 7 27.90 -0.28 2.55
C LEU A 7 26.86 -1.07 1.76
N SER A 8 26.35 -2.18 2.30
CA SER A 8 25.11 -2.73 1.77
C SER A 8 23.95 -1.78 2.07
N ILE A 9 22.86 -1.84 1.30
CA ILE A 9 21.66 -1.04 1.58
C ILE A 9 21.13 -1.33 2.99
N HIS A 10 21.13 -2.58 3.43
CA HIS A 10 20.76 -2.96 4.79
C HIS A 10 21.60 -2.22 5.86
N ARG A 11 22.92 -2.16 5.67
CA ARG A 11 23.82 -1.43 6.58
C ARG A 11 23.61 0.08 6.48
N ALA A 12 23.38 0.61 5.28
CA ALA A 12 23.09 2.02 5.07
C ALA A 12 21.80 2.46 5.77
N LEU A 13 20.74 1.64 5.74
CA LEU A 13 19.48 1.89 6.45
C LEU A 13 19.68 1.87 7.97
N THR A 14 20.47 0.93 8.48
CA THR A 14 20.84 0.88 9.91
C THR A 14 21.65 2.11 10.31
N GLU A 15 22.63 2.52 9.50
CA GLU A 15 23.44 3.72 9.70
C GLU A 15 22.55 4.97 9.73
N LEU A 16 21.59 5.10 8.81
CA LEU A 16 20.62 6.21 8.80
C LEU A 16 19.81 6.28 10.09
N LYS A 17 19.37 5.14 10.64
CA LYS A 17 18.66 5.08 11.92
C LYS A 17 19.56 5.58 13.07
N MET A 18 20.81 5.13 13.11
CA MET A 18 21.77 5.56 14.12
C MET A 18 22.14 7.04 13.98
N LEU A 19 22.26 7.54 12.75
CA LEU A 19 22.50 8.95 12.48
C LEU A 19 21.33 9.82 12.93
N ASN A 20 20.08 9.40 12.73
CA ASN A 20 18.93 10.14 13.25
C ASN A 20 19.02 10.31 14.77
N ILE A 21 19.30 9.23 15.51
CA ILE A 21 19.46 9.26 16.97
C ILE A 21 20.62 10.18 17.38
N ARG A 22 21.77 10.08 16.70
CA ARG A 22 22.95 10.91 16.99
C ARG A 22 22.71 12.39 16.68
N ILE A 23 22.02 12.70 15.59
CA ILE A 23 21.65 14.07 15.21
C ILE A 23 20.72 14.65 16.27
N GLU A 24 19.69 13.90 16.68
CA GLU A 24 18.75 14.34 17.71
C GLU A 24 19.46 14.62 19.04
N ALA A 25 20.29 13.69 19.52
CA ALA A 25 21.08 13.87 20.73
C ALA A 25 22.02 15.08 20.64
N ALA A 26 22.79 15.19 19.54
CA ALA A 26 23.71 16.30 19.36
C ALA A 26 22.97 17.64 19.24
N THR A 27 21.80 17.68 18.58
CA THR A 27 20.98 18.88 18.44
C THR A 27 20.48 19.38 19.80
N ASN A 28 20.06 18.47 20.68
CA ASN A 28 19.62 18.82 22.03
C ASN A 28 20.75 19.40 22.91
N GLU A 29 22.01 19.11 22.57
CA GLU A 29 23.20 19.62 23.27
C GLU A 29 23.75 20.93 22.68
N VAL A 30 23.26 21.37 21.51
CA VAL A 30 23.76 22.60 20.87
C VAL A 30 23.34 23.83 21.66
N SER A 31 24.34 24.61 22.11
CA SER A 31 24.14 25.97 22.58
C SER A 31 24.32 26.92 21.39
N SER A 32 23.23 27.34 20.76
CA SER A 32 23.27 28.24 19.58
C SER A 32 23.24 29.71 19.97
N VAL A 33 22.61 30.04 21.09
CA VAL A 33 22.48 31.40 21.62
C VAL A 33 22.23 31.37 23.13
N LEU A 34 22.76 32.37 23.84
CA LEU A 34 22.63 32.51 25.29
C LEU A 34 22.47 33.99 25.65
N ALA A 35 21.65 34.30 26.65
CA ALA A 35 21.65 35.60 27.30
C ALA A 35 22.74 35.66 28.39
N ASN A 36 23.64 36.63 28.32
CA ASN A 36 24.65 36.88 29.35
C ASN A 36 24.64 38.36 29.79
N ARG A 37 24.99 38.62 31.05
CA ARG A 37 25.17 40.00 31.54
C ARG A 37 26.45 40.58 30.95
N LYS A 38 26.40 41.84 30.49
CA LYS A 38 27.57 42.53 29.89
C LYS A 38 28.79 42.58 30.83
N SER A 39 28.57 42.60 32.14
CA SER A 39 29.63 42.63 33.15
C SER A 39 30.28 41.26 33.40
N ASN A 40 29.71 40.17 32.90
CA ASN A 40 30.18 38.82 33.16
C ASN A 40 31.17 38.41 32.06
N SER A 41 32.41 38.07 32.43
CA SER A 41 33.47 37.67 31.50
C SER A 41 33.58 36.16 31.28
N LYS A 42 32.81 35.36 32.02
CA LYS A 42 32.85 33.89 31.95
C LYS A 42 31.45 33.26 31.93
N ILE A 43 31.27 32.20 31.15
CA ILE A 43 30.06 31.39 31.08
C ILE A 43 30.42 29.99 31.59
N ASN A 44 29.75 29.51 32.63
CA ASN A 44 30.05 28.21 33.26
C ASN A 44 31.54 27.99 33.61
N GLY A 45 32.24 29.07 34.00
CA GLY A 45 33.66 29.03 34.34
C GLY A 45 34.62 29.15 33.15
N ILE A 46 34.11 29.22 31.92
CA ILE A 46 34.88 29.32 30.66
C ILE A 46 34.85 30.77 30.15
N GLU A 47 35.95 31.28 29.59
CA GLU A 47 35.97 32.60 28.96
C GLU A 47 35.04 32.67 27.75
N ILE A 48 34.39 33.81 27.53
CA ILE A 48 33.39 33.97 26.45
C ILE A 48 33.92 33.54 25.09
N GLY A 49 35.12 33.97 24.70
CA GLY A 49 35.67 33.63 23.38
C GLY A 49 35.94 32.13 23.19
N GLU A 50 36.23 31.39 24.26
CA GLU A 50 36.39 29.93 24.20
C GLU A 50 35.04 29.23 24.20
N TYR A 51 34.05 29.78 24.93
CA TYR A 51 32.68 29.29 24.89
C TYR A 51 32.04 29.49 23.50
N GLU A 52 32.26 30.62 22.84
CA GLU A 52 31.80 30.88 21.46
C GLU A 52 32.36 29.84 20.47
N LYS A 53 33.64 29.46 20.60
CA LYS A 53 34.21 28.36 19.79
C LYS A 53 33.54 27.03 20.08
N GLN A 54 33.22 26.72 21.34
CA GLN A 54 32.49 25.50 21.69
C GLN A 54 31.07 25.49 21.09
N MET A 55 30.38 26.64 21.11
CA MET A 55 29.08 26.81 20.46
C MET A 55 29.19 26.52 18.95
N GLN A 56 30.15 27.14 18.26
CA GLN A 56 30.38 26.91 16.83
C GLN A 56 30.73 25.45 16.53
N ALA A 57 31.64 24.85 17.31
CA ALA A 57 32.04 23.45 17.13
C ALA A 57 30.87 22.47 17.34
N SER A 58 29.99 22.74 18.31
CA SER A 58 28.78 21.93 18.54
C SER A 58 27.80 22.01 17.36
N TYR A 59 27.63 23.21 16.80
CA TYR A 59 26.81 23.44 15.62
C TYR A 59 27.39 22.73 14.38
N ASP A 60 28.68 22.92 14.11
CA ASP A 60 29.37 22.31 12.97
C ASP A 60 29.29 20.79 13.01
N LYS A 61 29.39 20.20 14.21
CA LYS A 61 29.21 18.76 14.42
C LYS A 61 27.81 18.30 13.99
N VAL A 62 26.76 19.02 14.39
CA VAL A 62 25.37 18.69 14.00
C VAL A 62 25.18 18.81 12.49
N ILE A 63 25.65 19.91 11.89
CA ILE A 63 25.57 20.10 10.44
C ILE A 63 26.32 19.01 9.67
N GLY A 64 27.51 18.63 10.12
CA GLY A 64 28.28 17.52 9.55
C GLY A 64 27.51 16.20 9.57
N LEU A 65 26.89 15.87 10.71
CA LEU A 65 26.04 14.68 10.83
C LEU A 65 24.83 14.72 9.89
N ILE A 66 24.15 15.88 9.77
CA ILE A 66 23.01 16.07 8.87
C ILE A 66 23.44 15.88 7.40
N HIS A 67 24.54 16.50 6.98
CA HIS A 67 25.06 16.35 5.62
C HIS A 67 25.42 14.91 5.30
N TYR A 68 26.13 14.23 6.20
CA TYR A 68 26.49 12.83 6.02
C TYR A 68 25.26 11.92 5.91
N ARG A 69 24.26 12.12 6.78
CA ARG A 69 22.98 11.41 6.72
C ARG A 69 22.25 11.63 5.39
N ASN A 70 22.19 12.88 4.92
CA ASN A 70 21.52 13.21 3.66
C ASN A 70 22.22 12.57 2.45
N LYS A 71 23.55 12.53 2.46
CA LYS A 71 24.35 11.85 1.43
C LYS A 71 24.03 10.35 1.35
N ILE A 72 24.01 9.65 2.48
CA ILE A 72 23.63 8.23 2.53
C ILE A 72 22.20 8.06 2.03
N LYS A 73 21.26 8.88 2.49
CA LYS A 73 19.85 8.76 2.09
C LYS A 73 19.66 8.97 0.58
N ALA A 74 20.36 9.93 -0.01
CA ALA A 74 20.32 10.18 -1.45
C ALA A 74 20.80 8.96 -2.24
N LEU A 75 21.91 8.35 -1.83
CA LEU A 75 22.45 7.14 -2.46
C LEU A 75 21.52 5.94 -2.33
N VAL A 76 20.88 5.75 -1.16
CA VAL A 76 19.86 4.70 -0.99
C VAL A 76 18.66 4.93 -1.90
N VAL A 77 18.17 6.17 -2.01
CA VAL A 77 17.04 6.49 -2.90
C VAL A 77 17.40 6.23 -4.36
N GLN A 78 18.60 6.65 -4.78
CA GLN A 78 19.10 6.38 -6.14
C GLN A 78 19.20 4.89 -6.42
N SER A 79 19.78 4.13 -5.48
CA SER A 79 19.87 2.67 -5.60
C SER A 79 18.49 2.04 -5.72
N ASN A 80 17.53 2.44 -4.88
CA ASN A 80 16.17 1.88 -4.94
C ASN A 80 15.48 2.18 -6.28
N ALA A 81 15.74 3.34 -6.87
CA ALA A 81 15.18 3.72 -8.17
C ALA A 81 15.82 2.99 -9.35
N GLN A 82 17.02 2.43 -9.19
CA GLN A 82 17.78 1.78 -10.27
C GLN A 82 17.80 0.25 -10.16
N THR A 83 17.80 -0.29 -8.94
CA THR A 83 17.84 -1.73 -8.70
C THR A 83 16.50 -2.35 -9.05
N LYS A 84 16.51 -3.31 -9.99
CA LYS A 84 15.35 -4.12 -10.35
C LYS A 84 15.27 -5.38 -9.50
N VAL A 85 14.05 -5.76 -9.17
CA VAL A 85 13.70 -6.98 -8.45
C VAL A 85 12.51 -7.65 -9.14
N LYS A 86 12.40 -8.97 -8.97
CA LYS A 86 11.27 -9.74 -9.45
C LYS A 86 10.41 -10.12 -8.26
N VAL A 87 9.18 -9.63 -8.22
CA VAL A 87 8.19 -9.97 -7.17
C VAL A 87 7.08 -10.78 -7.84
N GLY A 88 7.03 -12.07 -7.54
CA GLY A 88 6.18 -13.01 -8.27
C GLY A 88 6.55 -13.06 -9.75
N LYS A 89 5.59 -12.69 -10.62
CA LYS A 89 5.78 -12.65 -12.08
C LYS A 89 6.19 -11.29 -12.62
N GLU A 90 6.13 -10.24 -11.82
CA GLU A 90 6.36 -8.87 -12.28
C GLU A 90 7.79 -8.40 -11.93
N GLU A 91 8.49 -7.85 -12.92
CA GLU A 91 9.76 -7.15 -12.71
C GLU A 91 9.47 -5.68 -12.43
N MET A 92 10.02 -5.15 -11.34
CA MET A 92 9.86 -3.76 -10.93
C MET A 92 11.12 -3.28 -10.20
N THR A 93 11.29 -1.98 -10.06
CA THR A 93 12.35 -1.39 -9.24
C THR A 93 12.06 -1.62 -7.75
N VAL A 94 13.10 -1.58 -6.92
CA VAL A 94 12.94 -1.62 -5.45
C VAL A 94 12.04 -0.47 -4.97
N ALA A 95 12.15 0.71 -5.59
CA ALA A 95 11.27 1.84 -5.30
C ALA A 95 9.80 1.54 -5.62
N GLU A 96 9.51 0.97 -6.79
CA GLU A 96 8.16 0.55 -7.17
C GLU A 96 7.62 -0.55 -6.25
N ALA A 97 8.44 -1.53 -5.86
CA ALA A 97 8.04 -2.56 -4.91
C ALA A 97 7.66 -1.97 -3.54
N ILE A 98 8.41 -0.99 -3.04
CA ILE A 98 8.11 -0.29 -1.78
C ILE A 98 6.80 0.52 -1.90
N GLU A 99 6.58 1.24 -3.00
CA GLU A 99 5.33 1.97 -3.25
C GLU A 99 4.15 0.99 -3.32
N ARG A 100 4.34 -0.10 -4.05
CA ARG A 100 3.30 -1.11 -4.25
C ARG A 100 2.85 -1.77 -2.95
N LYS A 101 3.74 -1.96 -1.97
CA LYS A 101 3.33 -2.40 -0.63
C LYS A 101 2.28 -1.49 0.02
N GLN A 102 2.26 -0.21 -0.32
CA GLN A 102 1.28 0.75 0.18
C GLN A 102 0.04 0.79 -0.72
N SER A 103 0.23 0.81 -2.05
CA SER A 103 -0.87 0.96 -3.01
C SER A 103 -1.66 -0.33 -3.28
N ILE A 104 -1.15 -1.51 -2.91
CA ILE A 104 -1.87 -2.79 -3.04
C ILE A 104 -3.21 -2.81 -2.29
N GLN A 105 -3.38 -1.94 -1.28
CA GLN A 105 -4.67 -1.78 -0.59
C GLN A 105 -5.80 -1.39 -1.55
N PHE A 106 -5.51 -0.66 -2.64
CA PHE A 106 -6.52 -0.33 -3.65
C PHE A 106 -7.03 -1.58 -4.38
N GLU A 107 -6.12 -2.50 -4.73
CA GLU A 107 -6.47 -3.79 -5.34
C GLU A 107 -7.29 -4.66 -4.38
N LYS A 108 -6.91 -4.69 -3.09
CA LYS A 108 -7.66 -5.40 -2.03
C LYS A 108 -9.07 -4.87 -1.86
N ASN A 109 -9.22 -3.55 -1.78
CA ASN A 109 -10.53 -2.91 -1.68
C ASN A 109 -11.41 -3.23 -2.90
N LEU A 110 -10.83 -3.20 -4.11
CA LEU A 110 -11.54 -3.59 -5.33
C LEU A 110 -11.98 -5.06 -5.28
N LEU A 111 -11.09 -5.97 -4.86
CA LEU A 111 -11.40 -7.39 -4.70
C LEU A 111 -12.57 -7.61 -3.75
N GLU A 112 -12.57 -6.96 -2.59
CA GLU A 112 -13.66 -7.03 -1.61
C GLU A 112 -15.00 -6.58 -2.19
N VAL A 113 -15.01 -5.46 -2.91
CA VAL A 113 -16.21 -4.93 -3.57
C VAL A 113 -16.72 -5.90 -4.64
N MET A 114 -15.84 -6.41 -5.50
CA MET A 114 -16.20 -7.36 -6.56
C MET A 114 -16.78 -8.65 -5.98
N GLN A 115 -16.15 -9.19 -4.94
CA GLN A 115 -16.64 -10.38 -4.25
C GLN A 115 -18.01 -10.15 -3.59
N HIS A 116 -18.20 -8.99 -2.95
CA HIS A 116 -19.49 -8.64 -2.34
C HIS A 116 -20.58 -8.51 -3.39
N GLN A 117 -20.34 -7.76 -4.47
CA GLN A 117 -21.29 -7.55 -5.56
C GLN A 117 -21.66 -8.88 -6.24
N TYR A 118 -20.66 -9.72 -6.52
CA TYR A 118 -20.90 -11.04 -7.13
C TYR A 118 -21.77 -11.94 -6.24
N ARG A 119 -21.45 -12.04 -4.94
CA ARG A 119 -22.26 -12.81 -3.98
C ARG A 119 -23.69 -12.26 -3.89
N SER A 120 -23.84 -10.94 -3.81
CA SER A 120 -25.15 -10.29 -3.73
C SER A 120 -25.97 -10.53 -4.99
N ALA A 121 -25.37 -10.40 -6.17
CA ALA A 121 -26.07 -10.60 -7.44
C ALA A 121 -26.56 -12.04 -7.61
N ILE A 122 -25.70 -13.02 -7.32
CA ILE A 122 -26.09 -14.44 -7.32
C ILE A 122 -27.21 -14.71 -6.33
N HIS A 123 -27.10 -14.17 -5.11
CA HIS A 123 -28.13 -14.37 -4.09
C HIS A 123 -29.48 -13.78 -4.53
N THR A 124 -29.49 -12.57 -5.10
CA THR A 124 -30.73 -11.94 -5.59
C THR A 124 -31.34 -12.73 -6.74
N VAL A 125 -30.53 -13.14 -7.73
CA VAL A 125 -31.00 -13.96 -8.87
C VAL A 125 -31.60 -15.28 -8.37
N ALA A 126 -30.90 -15.99 -7.50
CA ALA A 126 -31.38 -17.25 -6.93
C ALA A 126 -32.69 -17.04 -6.16
N LYS A 127 -32.73 -16.05 -5.26
CA LYS A 127 -33.91 -15.75 -4.43
C LYS A 127 -35.15 -15.39 -5.24
N GLU A 128 -35.01 -14.50 -6.24
CA GLU A 128 -36.15 -14.07 -7.06
C GLU A 128 -36.63 -15.18 -8.01
N ASN A 129 -35.70 -15.98 -8.55
CA ASN A 129 -36.05 -17.12 -9.40
C ASN A 129 -36.66 -18.28 -8.59
N ASP A 130 -36.22 -18.52 -7.36
CA ASP A 130 -36.82 -19.53 -6.46
C ASP A 130 -38.25 -19.13 -6.05
N ALA A 131 -38.55 -17.83 -5.94
CA ALA A 131 -39.89 -17.32 -5.63
C ALA A 131 -40.82 -17.26 -6.86
N LEU A 132 -40.27 -17.41 -8.07
CA LEU A 132 -40.96 -17.23 -9.34
C LEU A 132 -42.10 -18.25 -9.56
N PRO A 133 -41.96 -19.55 -9.23
CA PRO A 133 -43.03 -20.53 -9.41
C PRO A 133 -44.28 -20.22 -8.58
N ALA A 134 -44.12 -19.78 -7.32
CA ALA A 134 -45.24 -19.43 -6.46
C ALA A 134 -45.97 -18.15 -6.94
N LYS A 135 -45.20 -17.16 -7.44
CA LYS A 135 -45.75 -15.96 -8.07
C LYS A 135 -46.49 -16.29 -9.37
N LEU A 136 -45.94 -17.21 -10.17
CA LEU A 136 -46.56 -17.71 -11.40
C LEU A 136 -47.88 -18.43 -11.12
N GLU A 137 -47.92 -19.31 -10.12
CA GLU A 137 -49.15 -20.02 -9.71
C GLU A 137 -50.24 -19.02 -9.30
N THR A 138 -49.89 -18.04 -8.47
CA THR A 138 -50.81 -16.97 -8.08
C THR A 138 -51.29 -16.15 -9.28
N TYR A 139 -50.39 -15.83 -10.22
CA TYR A 139 -50.71 -15.09 -11.44
C TYR A 139 -51.67 -15.85 -12.37
N LEU A 140 -51.42 -17.16 -12.58
CA LEU A 140 -52.29 -18.02 -13.39
C LEU A 140 -53.67 -18.18 -12.75
N ILE A 141 -53.76 -18.37 -11.44
CA ILE A 141 -55.03 -18.43 -10.70
C ILE A 141 -55.82 -17.11 -10.86
N ASN A 142 -55.15 -15.97 -10.77
CA ASN A 142 -55.80 -14.66 -10.87
C ASN A 142 -56.29 -14.31 -12.29
N ILE A 143 -55.55 -14.69 -13.33
CA ILE A 143 -55.92 -14.34 -14.71
C ILE A 143 -56.90 -15.36 -15.31
N LEU A 144 -56.64 -16.65 -15.12
CA LEU A 144 -57.39 -17.70 -15.79
C LEU A 144 -58.55 -18.24 -14.93
N GLY A 145 -58.59 -17.89 -13.64
CA GLY A 145 -59.63 -18.28 -12.69
C GLY A 145 -59.64 -19.78 -12.35
N ASN A 146 -60.39 -20.16 -11.30
CA ASN A 146 -60.71 -21.57 -11.01
C ASN A 146 -61.92 -21.98 -11.87
N LYS A 147 -61.73 -22.61 -13.04
CA LYS A 147 -62.71 -23.52 -13.69
C LYS A 147 -62.28 -24.05 -15.07
N ASP A 148 -62.04 -25.35 -15.14
CA ASP A 148 -62.50 -26.37 -16.11
C ASP A 148 -62.51 -26.14 -17.64
N LYS A 149 -62.10 -25.00 -18.20
CA LYS A 149 -61.96 -24.82 -19.67
C LYS A 149 -60.83 -23.85 -20.02
N GLN A 150 -59.59 -24.24 -19.80
CA GLN A 150 -58.42 -23.49 -20.28
C GLN A 150 -57.75 -24.25 -21.43
N SER A 151 -57.46 -23.54 -22.53
CA SER A 151 -56.65 -24.10 -23.61
C SER A 151 -55.21 -24.27 -23.11
N PRO A 152 -54.58 -25.44 -23.30
CA PRO A 152 -53.16 -25.64 -22.98
C PRO A 152 -52.25 -24.58 -23.60
N GLU A 153 -52.67 -23.99 -24.72
CA GLU A 153 -51.92 -22.95 -25.44
C GLU A 153 -51.96 -21.59 -24.72
N GLU A 154 -53.08 -21.23 -24.09
CA GLU A 154 -53.22 -19.96 -23.36
C GLU A 154 -52.44 -19.99 -22.04
N VAL A 155 -52.47 -21.11 -21.32
CA VAL A 155 -51.67 -21.34 -20.10
C VAL A 155 -50.18 -21.25 -20.42
N LYS A 156 -49.76 -21.87 -21.52
CA LYS A 156 -48.37 -21.84 -21.97
C LYS A 156 -47.92 -20.43 -22.37
N LEU A 157 -48.74 -19.71 -23.13
CA LEU A 157 -48.44 -18.34 -23.56
C LEU A 157 -48.30 -17.38 -22.36
N HIS A 158 -49.21 -17.47 -21.38
CA HIS A 158 -49.13 -16.65 -20.17
C HIS A 158 -47.94 -17.03 -19.28
N THR A 159 -47.61 -18.31 -19.20
CA THR A 159 -46.43 -18.79 -18.49
C THR A 159 -45.14 -18.25 -19.12
N GLU A 160 -44.96 -18.41 -20.43
CA GLU A 160 -43.77 -17.92 -21.14
C GLU A 160 -43.65 -16.39 -21.05
N THR A 161 -44.76 -15.66 -21.17
CA THR A 161 -44.79 -14.20 -21.04
C THR A 161 -44.44 -13.75 -19.61
N PHE A 162 -44.93 -14.47 -18.60
CA PHE A 162 -44.65 -14.17 -17.21
C PHE A 162 -43.18 -14.45 -16.87
N MET A 163 -42.65 -15.60 -17.25
CA MET A 163 -41.24 -15.96 -17.00
C MET A 163 -40.31 -14.96 -17.70
N LYS A 164 -40.52 -14.67 -18.99
CA LYS A 164 -39.70 -13.69 -19.73
C LYS A 164 -39.70 -12.28 -19.12
N ARG A 165 -40.77 -11.90 -18.42
CA ARG A 165 -40.89 -10.58 -17.78
C ARG A 165 -40.32 -10.51 -16.37
N ASN A 166 -40.23 -11.65 -15.68
CA ASN A 166 -39.97 -11.68 -14.23
C ASN A 166 -38.77 -12.56 -13.84
N GLU A 167 -38.21 -13.35 -14.76
CA GLU A 167 -36.98 -14.11 -14.55
C GLU A 167 -35.79 -13.16 -14.43
N TYR A 168 -35.00 -13.34 -13.38
CA TYR A 168 -33.79 -12.58 -13.16
C TYR A 168 -32.63 -13.27 -13.87
N GLU A 169 -31.87 -12.48 -14.62
CA GLU A 169 -30.64 -12.91 -15.28
C GLU A 169 -29.45 -12.22 -14.62
N LEU A 170 -28.34 -12.96 -14.46
CA LEU A 170 -27.08 -12.39 -14.02
C LEU A 170 -26.38 -11.71 -15.20
N ILE A 171 -26.26 -10.39 -15.15
CA ILE A 171 -25.52 -9.62 -16.17
C ILE A 171 -24.05 -9.55 -15.74
N ASP A 172 -23.20 -10.40 -16.33
CA ASP A 172 -21.74 -10.44 -16.06
C ASP A 172 -20.90 -10.29 -17.35
N PRO A 173 -20.73 -9.06 -17.86
CA PRO A 173 -19.90 -8.82 -19.05
C PRO A 173 -18.39 -8.92 -18.76
N LEU A 174 -17.98 -8.85 -17.49
CA LEU A 174 -16.57 -8.80 -17.10
C LEU A 174 -16.00 -10.17 -16.72
N ASN A 175 -16.86 -11.19 -16.62
CA ASN A 175 -16.54 -12.48 -16.03
C ASN A 175 -15.94 -12.28 -14.63
N VAL A 176 -16.72 -11.65 -13.75
CA VAL A 176 -16.31 -11.17 -12.42
C VAL A 176 -15.66 -12.28 -11.61
N LYS A 177 -16.13 -13.53 -11.70
CA LYS A 177 -15.50 -14.67 -11.02
C LYS A 177 -14.05 -14.88 -11.43
N LYS A 178 -13.75 -14.88 -12.74
CA LYS A 178 -12.38 -15.03 -13.24
C LYS A 178 -11.49 -13.84 -12.85
N GLN A 179 -12.06 -12.64 -12.85
CA GLN A 179 -11.34 -11.44 -12.42
C GLN A 179 -10.99 -11.48 -10.93
N ILE A 180 -11.92 -11.93 -10.08
CA ILE A 180 -11.69 -12.15 -8.65
C ILE A 180 -10.53 -13.14 -8.45
N GLU A 181 -10.56 -14.29 -9.13
CA GLU A 181 -9.48 -15.30 -9.04
C GLU A 181 -8.13 -14.73 -9.48
N THR A 182 -8.10 -14.01 -10.61
CA THR A 182 -6.87 -13.41 -11.15
C THR A 182 -6.31 -12.34 -10.20
N LEU A 183 -7.16 -11.48 -9.66
CA LEU A 183 -6.76 -10.40 -8.76
C LEU A 183 -6.32 -10.95 -7.40
N SER A 184 -7.03 -11.94 -6.84
CA SER A 184 -6.64 -12.62 -5.58
C SER A 184 -5.25 -13.23 -5.70
N ASN A 185 -5.01 -14.00 -6.78
CA ASN A 185 -3.71 -14.63 -7.00
C ASN A 185 -2.57 -13.62 -7.13
N ARG A 186 -2.80 -12.49 -7.82
CA ARG A 186 -1.79 -11.43 -7.94
C ARG A 186 -1.47 -10.76 -6.60
N ILE A 187 -2.50 -10.51 -5.78
CA ILE A 187 -2.34 -9.91 -4.46
C ILE A 187 -1.55 -10.86 -3.55
N GLU A 188 -1.97 -12.13 -3.49
CA GLU A 188 -1.32 -13.15 -2.66
C GLU A 188 0.14 -13.36 -3.05
N GLU A 189 0.42 -13.53 -4.35
CA GLU A 189 1.77 -13.73 -4.87
C GLU A 189 2.69 -12.52 -4.56
N PHE A 190 2.15 -11.30 -4.62
CA PHE A 190 2.92 -10.11 -4.26
C PHE A 190 3.16 -10.02 -2.75
N GLU A 191 2.12 -10.16 -1.92
CA GLU A 191 2.22 -10.04 -0.46
C GLU A 191 3.13 -11.12 0.15
N SER A 192 3.17 -12.33 -0.42
CA SER A 192 4.02 -13.41 0.08
C SER A 192 5.52 -13.19 -0.22
N GLU A 193 5.86 -12.61 -1.37
CA GLU A 193 7.23 -12.53 -1.85
C GLU A 193 7.91 -11.18 -1.58
N VAL A 194 7.15 -10.07 -1.56
CA VAL A 194 7.73 -8.71 -1.58
C VAL A 194 8.71 -8.46 -0.42
N ASP A 195 8.42 -8.96 0.77
CA ASP A 195 9.29 -8.74 1.94
C ASP A 195 10.59 -9.52 1.88
N ALA A 196 10.55 -10.76 1.40
CA ALA A 196 11.73 -11.57 1.19
C ALA A 196 12.64 -10.93 0.12
N VAL A 197 12.04 -10.59 -1.03
CA VAL A 197 12.75 -9.98 -2.16
C VAL A 197 13.39 -8.64 -1.80
N LEU A 198 12.67 -7.78 -1.07
CA LEU A 198 13.22 -6.50 -0.60
C LEU A 198 14.35 -6.72 0.42
N SER A 199 14.23 -7.71 1.30
CA SER A 199 15.28 -8.04 2.28
C SER A 199 16.55 -8.55 1.59
N GLU A 200 16.42 -9.45 0.63
CA GLU A 200 17.53 -9.98 -0.17
C GLU A 200 18.22 -8.89 -0.99
N SER A 201 17.43 -8.05 -1.67
CA SER A 201 17.93 -6.90 -2.41
C SER A 201 18.70 -5.93 -1.51
N ASN A 202 18.18 -5.66 -0.31
CA ASN A 202 18.86 -4.82 0.67
C ASN A 202 20.20 -5.41 1.16
N ALA A 203 20.30 -6.73 1.27
CA ALA A 203 21.49 -7.42 1.72
C ALA A 203 22.57 -7.51 0.63
N THR A 204 22.16 -7.62 -0.64
CA THR A 204 23.04 -7.89 -1.80
C THR A 204 23.38 -6.65 -2.63
N THR A 205 22.65 -5.54 -2.44
CA THR A 205 22.93 -4.27 -3.11
C THR A 205 23.83 -3.39 -2.27
N PHE A 206 24.79 -2.70 -2.90
CA PHE A 206 25.80 -1.88 -2.22
C PHE A 206 25.84 -0.45 -2.75
N ILE A 207 26.13 0.49 -1.85
CA ILE A 207 26.41 1.90 -2.16
C ILE A 207 27.80 2.28 -1.68
N GLU A 208 28.38 3.29 -2.32
CA GLU A 208 29.67 3.87 -1.95
C GLU A 208 29.47 5.29 -1.45
N VAL A 209 29.87 5.55 -0.21
CA VAL A 209 29.70 6.84 0.46
C VAL A 209 31.09 7.40 0.74
N GLN A 210 31.40 8.60 0.27
CA GLN A 210 32.66 9.24 0.70
C GLN A 210 32.51 9.65 2.16
N ALA A 211 33.48 9.24 2.97
CA ALA A 211 33.63 9.58 4.37
C ALA A 211 33.93 11.08 4.56
#